data_AF-A0A969YXV5-F1
#
_entry.id   AF-A0A969YXV5-F1
#
_cell.length_a   1.000
_cell.length_b   1.000
_cell.length_c   1.000
_cell.angle_alpha   90.00
_cell.angle_beta   90.00
_cell.angle_gamma   90.00
#
_symmetry.space_group_name_H-M   'P 1'
#
loop_
_entity.id
_entity.type
_entity.pdbx_description
1 polymer ?
#
loop_
_entity_poly.entity_id
_entity_poly.type
_entity_poly.pdbx_seq_one_letter_code
_entity_poly.pdbx_strand_id
1 'polypeptide(L)'
;MLKIKDRDTLSIVSGLIGLAGMTFADGISREFSISKRSYREAAAGMYVSKNEAISFKGQALGLIMNSAVSILGANYIIKRLSQNGRDKLLPKGIMSGIAIGAIATVIPNVVPKNRVKPKDATSNLSYVFSNIVYGMLTTFAAAKLGHDSLFDTPPQNDYLKPTEKTSEQTV
;
A
#
# COMPACT_ATOMS: atom_id res chain seq x y z
N MET A 1 -14.76 2.46 -21.41
CA MET A 1 -14.88 1.59 -20.22
C MET A 1 -15.63 2.35 -19.14
N LEU A 2 -16.54 1.69 -18.43
CA LEU A 2 -17.20 2.29 -17.26
C LEU A 2 -16.14 2.49 -16.15
N LYS A 3 -15.80 3.74 -15.82
CA LYS A 3 -14.91 4.04 -14.70
C LYS A 3 -15.67 3.90 -13.37
N ILE A 4 -14.97 3.49 -12.31
CA ILE A 4 -15.54 3.28 -10.98
C ILE A 4 -15.77 4.65 -10.30
N LYS A 5 -17.00 4.93 -9.90
CA LYS A 5 -17.39 6.19 -9.23
C LYS A 5 -17.43 6.09 -7.70
N ASP A 6 -17.49 4.88 -7.17
CA ASP A 6 -17.53 4.63 -5.73
C ASP A 6 -16.11 4.45 -5.18
N ARG A 7 -15.79 5.17 -4.09
CA ARG A 7 -14.43 5.16 -3.52
C ARG A 7 -14.09 3.84 -2.85
N ASP A 8 -15.06 3.19 -2.21
CA ASP A 8 -14.83 1.94 -1.50
C ASP A 8 -14.59 0.80 -2.49
N THR A 9 -15.42 0.71 -3.53
CA THR A 9 -15.23 -0.22 -4.65
C THR A 9 -13.89 -0.01 -5.33
N LEU A 10 -13.50 1.25 -5.59
CA LEU A 10 -12.20 1.57 -6.19
C LEU A 10 -11.05 1.16 -5.27
N SER A 11 -11.18 1.35 -3.96
CA SER A 11 -10.19 0.96 -2.95
C SER A 11 -10.03 -0.56 -2.91
N ILE A 12 -11.15 -1.30 -2.94
CA ILE A 12 -11.14 -2.77 -2.96
C ILE A 12 -10.40 -3.26 -4.20
N VAL A 13 -10.84 -2.83 -5.39
CA VAL A 13 -10.27 -3.30 -6.66
C VAL A 13 -8.79 -2.92 -6.78
N SER A 14 -8.45 -1.66 -6.53
CA SER A 14 -7.06 -1.18 -6.69
C SER A 14 -6.14 -1.80 -5.64
N GLY A 15 -6.61 -1.96 -4.40
CA GLY A 15 -5.86 -2.60 -3.32
C GLY A 15 -5.58 -4.06 -3.60
N LEU A 16 -6.55 -4.81 -4.14
CA LEU A 16 -6.36 -6.21 -4.54
C LEU A 16 -5.40 -6.36 -5.73
N ILE A 17 -5.43 -5.44 -6.70
CA ILE A 17 -4.44 -5.41 -7.80
C ILE A 17 -3.02 -5.17 -7.23
N GLY A 18 -2.88 -4.21 -6.31
CA GLY A 18 -1.61 -3.97 -5.61
C GLY A 18 -1.13 -5.19 -4.84
N LEU A 19 -2.04 -5.84 -4.10
CA LEU A 19 -1.74 -7.05 -3.32
C LEU A 19 -1.26 -8.19 -4.21
N ALA A 20 -1.88 -8.38 -5.37
CA ALA A 20 -1.46 -9.40 -6.34
C ALA A 20 -0.01 -9.18 -6.78
N GLY A 21 0.35 -7.95 -7.14
CA GLY A 21 1.73 -7.62 -7.51
C GLY A 21 2.73 -7.71 -6.36
N MET A 22 2.34 -7.28 -5.16
CA MET A 22 3.15 -7.46 -3.94
C MET A 22 3.43 -8.94 -3.68
N THR A 23 2.40 -9.77 -3.77
CA THR A 23 2.48 -11.21 -3.54
C THR A 23 3.34 -11.90 -4.59
N PHE A 24 3.27 -11.44 -5.84
CA PHE A 24 4.11 -11.92 -6.92
C PHE A 24 5.59 -11.55 -6.70
N ALA A 25 5.87 -10.28 -6.36
CA ALA A 25 7.23 -9.82 -6.04
C ALA A 25 7.84 -10.56 -4.84
N ASP A 26 7.04 -10.78 -3.80
CA ASP A 26 7.44 -11.57 -2.62
C ASP A 26 7.75 -13.03 -2.99
N GLY A 27 6.91 -13.65 -3.83
CA GLY A 27 7.12 -15.00 -4.34
C GLY A 27 8.44 -15.13 -5.11
N ILE A 28 8.72 -14.20 -6.02
CA ILE A 28 9.99 -14.12 -6.74
C ILE A 28 11.16 -14.00 -5.77
N SER A 29 11.10 -13.05 -4.83
CA SER A 29 12.16 -12.84 -3.85
C SER A 29 12.45 -14.08 -3.01
N ARG A 30 11.41 -14.84 -2.66
CA ARG A 30 11.54 -16.10 -1.92
C ARG A 30 12.18 -17.19 -2.76
N GLU A 31 11.81 -17.31 -4.03
CA GLU A 31 12.41 -18.28 -4.97
C GLU A 31 13.91 -18.04 -5.14
N PHE A 32 14.33 -16.77 -5.20
CA PHE A 32 15.74 -16.38 -5.26
C PHE A 32 16.44 -16.39 -3.88
N SER A 33 15.79 -16.89 -2.82
CA SER A 33 16.32 -16.95 -1.45
C SER A 33 16.78 -15.60 -0.88
N ILE A 34 16.27 -14.49 -1.44
CA ILE A 34 16.54 -13.13 -0.97
C ILE A 34 15.72 -12.86 0.30
N SER A 35 14.47 -13.33 0.33
CA SER A 35 13.63 -13.31 1.53
C SER A 35 13.52 -14.69 2.16
N LYS A 36 13.76 -14.77 3.48
CA LYS A 36 13.66 -16.02 4.24
C LYS A 36 12.23 -16.38 4.65
N ARG A 37 11.28 -15.44 4.53
CA ARG A 37 9.86 -15.61 4.91
C ARG A 37 8.97 -14.85 3.94
N SER A 38 7.75 -15.33 3.76
CA SER A 38 6.76 -14.62 2.93
C SER A 38 5.98 -13.58 3.73
N TYR A 39 5.42 -12.60 3.02
CA TYR A 39 4.52 -11.59 3.59
C TYR A 39 3.29 -12.20 4.27
N ARG A 40 2.80 -13.33 3.77
CA ARG A 40 1.63 -14.04 4.31
C ARG A 40 1.96 -14.73 5.64
N GLU A 41 3.13 -15.36 5.73
CA GLU A 41 3.62 -15.96 6.98
C GLU A 41 3.83 -14.90 8.06
N ALA A 42 4.40 -13.74 7.68
CA ALA A 42 4.64 -12.64 8.61
C ALA A 42 3.34 -12.06 9.18
N ALA A 43 2.32 -11.88 8.33
CA ALA A 43 1.01 -11.40 8.74
C ALA A 43 0.26 -12.41 9.65
N ALA A 44 0.23 -13.69 9.25
CA ALA A 44 -0.40 -14.74 10.06
C ALA A 44 0.29 -14.91 11.43
N GLY A 45 1.61 -14.81 11.46
CA GLY A 45 2.43 -14.91 12.67
C GLY A 45 2.19 -13.86 13.74
N MET A 46 1.42 -12.80 13.44
CA MET A 46 0.92 -11.86 14.45
C MET A 46 -0.17 -12.47 15.34
N TYR A 47 -0.92 -13.43 14.82
CA TYR A 47 -2.12 -13.99 15.44
C TYR A 47 -1.93 -15.43 15.90
N VAL A 48 -1.13 -16.20 15.17
CA VAL A 48 -0.93 -17.63 15.42
C VAL A 48 0.54 -17.99 15.61
N SER A 49 0.79 -19.20 16.10
CA SER A 49 2.15 -19.72 16.28
C SER A 49 2.86 -19.89 14.93
N LYS A 50 4.19 -20.01 14.93
CA LYS A 50 4.98 -20.19 13.69
C LYS A 50 4.52 -21.39 12.87
N ASN A 51 4.21 -22.52 13.53
CA ASN A 51 3.77 -23.73 12.85
C ASN A 51 2.36 -23.58 12.27
N GLU A 52 1.50 -22.84 12.96
CA GLU A 52 0.17 -22.51 12.44
C GLU A 52 0.23 -21.51 11.29
N ALA A 53 1.17 -20.56 11.32
CA ALA A 53 1.34 -19.53 10.28
C ALA A 53 1.75 -20.13 8.93
N ILE A 54 2.50 -21.23 8.92
CA ILE A 54 2.88 -21.95 7.69
C ILE A 54 1.79 -22.91 7.20
N SER A 55 0.80 -23.22 8.02
CA SER A 55 -0.32 -24.09 7.63
C SER A 55 -1.19 -23.42 6.57
N PHE A 56 -1.96 -24.22 5.81
CA PHE A 56 -2.91 -23.68 4.83
C PHE A 56 -3.89 -22.67 5.44
N LYS A 57 -4.39 -22.95 6.65
CA LYS A 57 -5.29 -22.04 7.39
C LYS A 57 -4.59 -20.74 7.78
N GLY A 58 -3.33 -20.84 8.23
CA GLY A 58 -2.50 -19.67 8.53
C GLY A 58 -2.22 -18.81 7.29
N GLN A 59 -1.92 -19.44 6.15
CA GLN A 59 -1.73 -18.73 4.88
C GLN A 59 -3.01 -18.02 4.43
N ALA A 60 -4.17 -18.66 4.56
CA ALA A 60 -5.46 -18.05 4.26
C ALA A 60 -5.73 -16.84 5.19
N LEU A 61 -5.47 -16.98 6.49
CA LEU A 61 -5.58 -15.88 7.44
C LEU A 61 -4.65 -14.72 7.07
N GLY A 62 -3.38 -15.01 6.76
CA GLY A 62 -2.41 -14.01 6.32
C GLY A 62 -2.83 -13.28 5.05
N LEU A 63 -3.44 -13.99 4.10
CA LEU A 63 -3.99 -13.39 2.88
C LEU A 63 -5.15 -12.44 3.18
N ILE A 64 -6.09 -12.83 4.04
CA ILE A 64 -7.22 -11.97 4.45
C ILE A 64 -6.72 -10.71 5.14
N MET A 65 -5.79 -10.86 6.08
CA MET A 65 -5.22 -9.73 6.82
C MET A 65 -4.44 -8.79 5.89
N ASN A 66 -3.62 -9.32 4.98
CA ASN A 66 -2.93 -8.49 3.98
C ASN A 66 -3.91 -7.81 3.04
N SER A 67 -5.01 -8.46 2.66
CA SER A 67 -6.07 -7.84 1.85
C SER A 67 -6.68 -6.64 2.56
N ALA A 68 -6.99 -6.76 3.85
CA ALA A 68 -7.52 -5.63 4.62
C ALA A 68 -6.53 -4.44 4.65
N VAL A 69 -5.25 -4.69 4.90
CA VAL A 69 -4.20 -3.66 4.90
C VAL A 69 -4.05 -3.03 3.50
N SER A 70 -4.08 -3.83 2.43
CA SER A 70 -4.01 -3.35 1.05
C SER A 70 -5.24 -2.52 0.65
N ILE A 71 -6.44 -2.88 1.09
CA ILE A 71 -7.66 -2.09 0.80
C ILE A 71 -7.60 -0.75 1.54
N LEU A 72 -7.20 -0.74 2.82
CA LEU A 72 -7.02 0.48 3.60
C LEU A 72 -5.92 1.38 3.01
N GLY A 73 -4.80 0.79 2.61
CA GLY A 73 -3.72 1.51 1.94
C GLY A 73 -4.15 2.09 0.60
N ALA A 74 -4.98 1.38 -0.16
CA ALA A 74 -5.54 1.89 -1.42
C ALA A 74 -6.49 3.06 -1.17
N ASN A 75 -7.34 3.00 -0.15
CA ASN A 75 -8.19 4.11 0.24
C ASN A 75 -7.37 5.38 0.58
N TYR A 76 -6.28 5.22 1.34
CA TYR A 76 -5.33 6.31 1.61
C TYR A 76 -4.71 6.87 0.32
N ILE A 77 -4.26 6.01 -0.59
CA ILE A 77 -3.69 6.41 -1.89
C ILE A 77 -4.72 7.20 -2.70
N ILE A 78 -5.96 6.72 -2.82
CA ILE A 78 -7.04 7.38 -3.56
C ILE A 78 -7.33 8.75 -2.96
N LYS A 79 -7.41 8.86 -1.63
CA LYS A 79 -7.58 10.15 -0.94
C LYS A 79 -6.44 11.12 -1.26
N ARG A 80 -5.20 10.65 -1.24
CA ARG A 80 -4.02 11.45 -1.60
C ARG A 80 -4.05 11.91 -3.05
N LEU A 81 -4.49 11.05 -3.98
CA LEU A 81 -4.66 11.41 -5.40
C LEU A 81 -5.81 12.41 -5.61
N SER A 82 -6.86 12.33 -4.79
CA SER A 82 -7.96 13.32 -4.81
C SER A 82 -7.49 14.68 -4.34
N GLN A 83 -6.72 14.74 -3.25
CA GLN A 83 -6.29 16.01 -2.66
C GLN A 83 -5.13 16.66 -3.43
N ASN A 84 -4.21 15.85 -3.96
CA ASN A 84 -2.96 16.34 -4.54
C ASN A 84 -2.89 16.11 -6.06
N GLY A 85 -4.00 15.72 -6.69
CA GLY A 85 -4.07 15.39 -8.11
C GLY A 85 -3.44 14.05 -8.50
N ARG A 86 -3.60 13.71 -9.78
CA ARG A 86 -3.07 12.48 -10.42
C ARG A 86 -1.77 12.68 -11.19
N ASP A 87 -1.10 13.83 -11.01
CA ASP A 87 0.25 14.05 -11.54
C ASP A 87 1.27 13.12 -10.84
N LYS A 88 2.40 12.87 -11.51
CA LYS A 88 3.56 12.17 -10.94
C LYS A 88 3.18 10.85 -10.24
N LEU A 89 2.38 10.03 -10.92
CA LEU A 89 1.87 8.74 -10.38
C LEU A 89 3.00 7.83 -9.88
N LEU A 90 4.13 7.78 -10.60
CA LEU A 90 5.26 6.93 -10.24
C LEU A 90 5.85 7.27 -8.84
N PRO A 91 6.36 8.49 -8.58
CA PRO A 91 6.88 8.81 -7.25
C PRO A 91 5.81 8.82 -6.17
N LYS A 92 4.55 9.17 -6.48
CA LYS A 92 3.44 9.05 -5.51
C LYS A 92 3.21 7.59 -5.11
N GLY A 93 3.24 6.67 -6.07
CA GLY A 93 3.10 5.23 -5.83
C GLY A 93 4.26 4.64 -5.03
N ILE A 94 5.51 4.99 -5.37
CA ILE A 94 6.69 4.57 -4.60
C ILE A 94 6.58 5.06 -3.15
N MET A 95 6.33 6.35 -2.95
CA MET A 95 6.24 6.94 -1.61
C MET A 95 5.11 6.34 -0.79
N SER A 96 3.90 6.22 -1.36
CA SER A 96 2.76 5.62 -0.67
C SER A 96 3.01 4.14 -0.36
N GLY A 97 3.65 3.40 -1.26
CA GLY A 97 4.05 2.02 -1.05
C GLY A 97 4.96 1.89 0.17
N ILE A 98 6.07 2.64 0.19
CA ILE A 98 7.02 2.67 1.32
C ILE A 98 6.31 3.03 2.63
N ALA A 99 5.46 4.07 2.62
CA ALA A 99 4.75 4.52 3.82
C ALA A 99 3.82 3.44 4.39
N ILE A 100 2.99 2.82 3.54
CA ILE A 100 2.09 1.73 3.97
C ILE A 100 2.90 0.51 4.44
N GLY A 101 3.97 0.16 3.72
CA GLY A 101 4.86 -0.94 4.10
C GLY A 101 5.56 -0.73 5.44
N ALA A 102 6.00 0.50 5.72
CA ALA A 102 6.58 0.86 7.01
C ALA A 102 5.56 0.70 8.14
N ILE A 103 4.34 1.20 7.97
CA ILE A 103 3.24 1.04 8.95
C ILE A 103 2.95 -0.46 9.16
N ALA A 104 2.80 -1.22 8.08
CA ALA A 104 2.55 -2.65 8.11
C ALA A 104 3.67 -3.44 8.79
N THR A 105 4.90 -2.91 8.84
CA THR A 105 6.04 -3.52 9.53
C THR A 105 6.13 -3.10 11.00
N VAL A 106 5.76 -1.85 11.33
CA VAL A 106 5.79 -1.32 12.70
C VAL A 106 4.71 -1.97 13.58
N ILE A 107 3.49 -2.15 13.07
CA ILE A 107 2.38 -2.76 13.83
C ILE A 107 2.75 -4.15 14.39
N PRO A 108 3.28 -5.11 13.60
CA PRO A 108 3.76 -6.36 14.13
C PRO A 108 4.91 -6.22 15.13
N ASN A 109 5.71 -5.15 15.03
CA ASN A 109 6.83 -4.91 15.94
C ASN A 109 6.40 -4.51 17.35
N VAL A 110 5.30 -3.78 17.49
CA VAL A 110 4.74 -3.38 18.79
C VAL A 110 3.92 -4.48 19.47
N VAL A 111 3.53 -5.54 18.74
CA VAL A 111 2.82 -6.69 19.32
C VAL A 111 3.82 -7.64 20.01
N PRO A 112 3.76 -7.83 21.35
CA PRO A 112 4.76 -8.63 22.09
C PRO A 112 4.81 -10.11 21.70
N LYS A 113 3.70 -10.64 21.13
CA LYS A 113 3.55 -12.05 20.77
C LYS A 113 4.05 -12.43 19.37
N ASN A 114 4.43 -11.47 18.52
CA ASN A 114 4.82 -11.80 17.15
C ASN A 114 6.24 -12.39 17.09
N ARG A 115 6.32 -13.72 16.97
CA ARG A 115 7.57 -14.50 16.87
C ARG A 115 8.03 -14.74 15.42
N VAL A 116 7.31 -14.22 14.42
CA VAL A 116 7.54 -14.48 12.99
C VAL A 116 8.17 -13.27 12.26
N LYS A 117 8.64 -12.27 13.01
CA LYS A 117 9.36 -11.10 12.48
C LYS A 117 10.62 -11.49 11.67
N PRO A 118 10.85 -10.90 10.48
CA PRO A 118 12.14 -10.99 9.79
C PRO A 118 13.21 -10.34 10.65
N LYS A 119 14.36 -11.01 10.84
CA LYS A 119 15.46 -10.51 11.66
C LYS A 119 16.67 -10.05 10.83
N ASP A 120 16.63 -10.23 9.52
CA ASP A 120 17.71 -9.88 8.61
C ASP A 120 17.35 -8.67 7.73
N ALA A 121 18.37 -7.86 7.42
CA ALA A 121 18.22 -6.63 6.64
C ALA A 121 17.78 -6.90 5.20
N THR A 122 18.24 -8.01 4.60
CA THR A 122 17.91 -8.40 3.22
C THR A 122 16.41 -8.68 3.05
N SER A 123 15.81 -9.45 3.97
CA SER A 123 14.36 -9.70 3.94
C SER A 123 13.56 -8.40 4.14
N ASN A 124 14.01 -7.50 5.02
CA ASN A 124 13.36 -6.20 5.20
C ASN A 124 13.48 -5.31 3.95
N LEU A 125 14.60 -5.35 3.23
CA LEU A 125 14.76 -4.60 1.98
C LEU A 125 13.89 -5.16 0.84
N SER A 126 13.82 -6.49 0.74
CA SER A 126 12.88 -7.18 -0.15
C SER A 126 11.43 -6.79 0.15
N TYR A 127 11.10 -6.62 1.43
CA TYR A 127 9.78 -6.19 1.84
C TYR A 127 9.48 -4.76 1.44
N VAL A 128 10.43 -3.84 1.61
CA VAL A 128 10.32 -2.47 1.10
C VAL A 128 10.07 -2.49 -0.42
N PHE A 129 10.83 -3.27 -1.17
CA PHE A 129 10.63 -3.40 -2.62
C PHE A 129 9.24 -3.93 -2.99
N SER A 130 8.77 -4.97 -2.29
CA SER A 130 7.44 -5.54 -2.50
C SER A 130 6.33 -4.50 -2.23
N ASN A 131 6.50 -3.64 -1.22
CA ASN A 131 5.57 -2.54 -0.96
C ASN A 131 5.67 -1.41 -1.98
N ILE A 132 6.85 -1.17 -2.58
CA ILE A 132 6.97 -0.24 -3.71
C ILE A 132 6.13 -0.76 -4.88
N VAL A 133 6.23 -2.06 -5.20
CA VAL A 133 5.41 -2.71 -6.24
C VAL A 133 3.91 -2.56 -5.93
N TYR A 134 3.50 -2.86 -4.69
CA TYR A 134 2.14 -2.63 -4.21
C TYR A 134 1.68 -1.18 -4.45
N GLY A 135 2.46 -0.20 -3.98
CA GLY A 135 2.11 1.20 -4.04
C GLY A 135 2.00 1.73 -5.46
N MET A 136 2.92 1.33 -6.34
CA MET A 136 2.87 1.67 -7.76
C MET A 136 1.61 1.09 -8.42
N LEU A 137 1.40 -0.23 -8.35
CA LEU A 137 0.27 -0.87 -9.01
C LEU A 137 -1.07 -0.35 -8.50
N THR A 138 -1.20 -0.16 -7.19
CA THR A 138 -2.41 0.41 -6.58
C THR A 138 -2.66 1.83 -7.09
N THR A 139 -1.63 2.67 -7.17
CA THR A 139 -1.74 4.06 -7.65
C THR A 139 -2.12 4.11 -9.12
N PHE A 140 -1.48 3.32 -9.98
CA PHE A 140 -1.81 3.25 -11.40
C PHE A 140 -3.22 2.67 -11.63
N ALA A 141 -3.60 1.62 -10.90
CA ALA A 141 -4.95 1.05 -10.97
C ALA A 141 -6.00 2.08 -10.55
N ALA A 142 -5.79 2.76 -9.41
CA ALA A 142 -6.70 3.80 -8.92
C ALA A 142 -6.86 4.94 -9.93
N ALA A 143 -5.75 5.45 -10.48
CA ALA A 143 -5.77 6.55 -11.44
C ALA A 143 -6.44 6.19 -12.77
N LYS A 144 -6.30 4.94 -13.23
CA LYS A 144 -6.84 4.45 -14.51
C LYS A 144 -8.30 4.00 -14.42
N LEU A 145 -8.67 3.34 -13.32
CA LEU A 145 -10.01 2.75 -13.12
C LEU A 145 -10.99 3.74 -12.48
N GLY A 146 -10.49 4.70 -11.67
CA GLY A 146 -11.33 5.68 -10.98
C GLY A 146 -11.89 6.75 -11.91
N HIS A 147 -13.16 7.10 -11.71
CA HIS A 147 -13.82 8.18 -12.43
C HIS A 147 -13.22 9.55 -12.04
N ASP A 148 -13.17 10.49 -12.99
CA ASP A 148 -12.45 11.76 -12.80
C ASP A 148 -13.04 12.60 -11.65
N SER A 149 -14.37 12.53 -11.46
CA SER A 149 -15.08 13.14 -10.32
C SER A 149 -14.60 12.69 -8.93
N LEU A 150 -13.89 11.56 -8.82
CA LEU A 150 -13.30 11.14 -7.55
C LEU A 150 -12.04 11.92 -7.19
N PHE A 151 -11.42 12.56 -8.17
CA PHE A 151 -10.14 13.25 -8.08
C PHE A 151 -10.23 14.77 -8.30
N ASP A 152 -11.33 15.23 -8.91
CA ASP A 152 -11.60 16.66 -9.13
C ASP A 152 -12.21 17.32 -7.88
N THR A 153 -11.63 17.05 -6.70
CA THR A 153 -12.04 17.75 -5.48
C THR A 153 -11.44 19.16 -5.49
N PRO A 154 -12.27 20.22 -5.28
CA PRO A 154 -11.74 21.56 -5.15
C PRO A 154 -10.73 21.63 -3.99
N PRO A 155 -9.65 22.42 -4.15
CA PRO A 155 -8.63 22.54 -3.12
C PRO A 155 -9.26 22.94 -1.78
N GLN A 156 -9.02 22.14 -0.75
CA GLN A 156 -9.58 22.36 0.59
C GLN A 156 -9.14 23.69 1.22
N ASN A 157 -8.06 24.29 0.72
CA ASN A 157 -7.44 25.52 1.23
C ASN A 157 -7.80 26.80 0.48
N ASP A 158 -8.71 26.77 -0.50
CA ASP A 158 -8.99 27.96 -1.34
C ASP A 158 -9.95 28.99 -0.69
N TYR A 159 -10.12 28.92 0.64
CA TYR A 159 -10.97 29.88 1.39
C TYR A 159 -10.21 31.13 1.82
N LEU A 160 -8.89 31.14 1.73
CA LEU A 160 -8.05 32.31 1.98
C LEU A 160 -7.22 32.57 0.73
N LYS A 161 -7.62 33.57 -0.06
CA LYS A 161 -6.74 34.13 -1.09
C LYS A 161 -5.42 34.50 -0.39
N PRO A 162 -4.25 34.09 -0.93
CA PRO A 162 -2.97 34.48 -0.35
C PRO A 162 -2.92 36.00 -0.12
N THR A 163 -2.72 36.42 1.13
CA THR A 163 -2.60 37.84 1.49
C THR A 163 -1.23 38.40 1.14
N GLU A 164 -0.24 37.52 0.95
CA GLU A 164 1.10 37.85 0.51
C GLU A 164 1.28 37.46 -0.96
N LYS A 165 1.81 38.37 -1.76
CA LYS A 165 2.18 38.09 -3.15
C LYS A 165 3.37 37.13 -3.16
N THR A 166 3.28 36.07 -3.95
CA THR A 166 4.43 35.19 -4.20
C THR A 166 5.52 35.95 -4.96
N SER A 167 6.78 35.56 -4.83
CA SER A 167 7.92 36.18 -5.54
C SER A 167 7.77 36.21 -7.08
N GLU A 168 6.97 35.32 -7.66
CA GLU A 168 6.64 35.31 -9.10
C GLU A 168 5.56 36.34 -9.50
N GLN A 169 4.81 36.86 -8.54
CA GLN A 169 3.77 37.90 -8.73
C GLN A 169 4.28 39.31 -8.37
N THR A 170 5.54 39.40 -7.93
CA THR A 170 6.22 40.66 -7.59
C THR A 170 7.09 41.19 -8.74
N VAL A 171 7.14 40.47 -9.86
CA VAL A 171 7.86 40.83 -11.09
C VAL A 171 6.89 41.40 -12.13
#